data_AF-A0A9D5EU83-F1
#
_entry.id   AF-A0A9D5EU83-F1
#
_cell.length_a   1.000
_cell.length_b   1.000
_cell.length_c   1.000
_cell.angle_alpha   90.00
_cell.angle_beta   90.00
_cell.angle_gamma   90.00
#
_symmetry.space_group_name_H-M   'P 1'
#
loop_
_entity.id
_entity.type
_entity.pdbx_description
1 polymer ?
#
loop_
_entity_poly.entity_id
_entity_poly.type
_entity_poly.pdbx_seq_one_letter_code
_entity_poly.pdbx_strand_id
1 'polypeptide(L)'
;MRRMHLLVGFVVILATICFVYAWRPKNDIPDDPDEVILFSVDGTKMHMPPADRGFSKDQELLYDCAVLGKVVITDPALRRDAVASVKRDIRVGHSNQGKCLYFRHVLRVVKGGRSYDVVICFECHNYELHRDGGPHVGLTPPIGDESKPLLNKILSDAGVPIAP
;
A
#
# COMPACT_ATOMS: atom_id res chain seq x y z
N MET A 1 -31.84 -45.63 14.04
CA MET A 1 -30.48 -45.38 13.51
C MET A 1 -30.50 -44.29 12.43
N ARG A 2 -30.79 -43.03 12.79
CA ARG A 2 -30.91 -41.91 11.81
C ARG A 2 -30.36 -40.57 12.31
N ARG A 3 -29.76 -40.54 13.52
CA ARG A 3 -29.27 -39.32 14.19
C ARG A 3 -27.76 -39.09 14.04
N MET A 4 -26.99 -40.06 13.55
CA MET A 4 -25.52 -40.00 13.53
C MET A 4 -24.93 -39.39 12.25
N HIS A 5 -25.70 -39.32 11.16
CA HIS A 5 -25.24 -38.71 9.89
C HIS A 5 -25.32 -37.17 9.89
N LEU A 6 -26.12 -36.57 10.77
CA LEU A 6 -26.28 -35.11 10.87
C LEU A 6 -25.09 -34.42 11.58
N LEU A 7 -24.43 -35.11 12.52
CA LEU A 7 -23.28 -34.57 13.26
C LEU A 7 -21.99 -34.56 12.43
N VAL A 8 -21.78 -35.57 11.57
CA VAL A 8 -20.58 -35.66 10.73
C VAL A 8 -20.59 -34.60 9.61
N GLY A 9 -21.76 -34.32 9.02
CA GLY A 9 -21.89 -33.28 7.99
C GLY A 9 -21.61 -31.86 8.51
N PHE A 10 -22.00 -31.57 9.76
CA PHE A 10 -21.83 -30.24 10.35
C PHE A 10 -20.37 -29.92 10.72
N VAL A 11 -19.61 -30.93 11.17
CA VAL A 11 -18.18 -30.79 11.49
C VAL A 11 -17.34 -30.54 10.23
N VAL A 12 -17.67 -31.18 9.11
CA VAL A 12 -16.97 -30.97 7.83
C VAL A 12 -17.25 -29.58 7.24
N ILE A 13 -18.47 -29.06 7.40
CA ILE A 13 -18.83 -27.70 6.98
C ILE A 13 -18.14 -26.63 7.84
N LEU A 14 -18.05 -26.82 9.15
CA LEU A 14 -17.31 -25.89 10.03
C LEU A 14 -15.80 -25.91 9.75
N ALA A 15 -15.22 -27.08 9.52
CA ALA A 15 -13.80 -27.21 9.18
C ALA A 15 -13.45 -26.52 7.85
N THR A 16 -14.33 -26.60 6.85
CA THR A 16 -14.13 -25.92 5.55
C THR A 16 -14.31 -24.40 5.65
N ILE A 17 -15.26 -23.91 6.44
CA ILE A 17 -15.40 -22.47 6.71
C ILE A 17 -14.15 -21.93 7.44
N CYS A 18 -13.65 -22.62 8.46
CA CYS A 18 -12.42 -22.23 9.15
C CYS A 18 -11.20 -22.23 8.21
N PHE A 19 -11.08 -23.21 7.32
CA PHE A 19 -9.97 -23.28 6.37
C PHE A 19 -10.02 -22.15 5.34
N VAL A 20 -11.21 -21.80 4.81
CA VAL A 20 -11.39 -20.68 3.88
C VAL A 20 -11.13 -19.32 4.54
N TYR A 21 -11.50 -19.14 5.82
CA TYR A 21 -11.18 -17.91 6.56
C TYR A 21 -9.70 -17.80 6.95
N ALA A 22 -9.05 -18.91 7.27
CA ALA A 22 -7.61 -18.93 7.58
C ALA A 22 -6.72 -18.72 6.34
N TRP A 23 -7.22 -19.04 5.14
CA TRP A 23 -6.55 -18.85 3.86
C TRP A 23 -6.88 -17.52 3.15
N ARG A 24 -7.57 -16.57 3.80
CA ARG A 24 -7.53 -15.20 3.30
C ARG A 24 -6.10 -14.68 3.47
N PRO A 25 -5.36 -14.37 2.40
CA PRO A 25 -4.08 -13.71 2.54
C PRO A 25 -4.33 -12.41 3.30
N LYS A 26 -3.85 -12.36 4.54
CA LYS A 26 -3.93 -11.14 5.33
C LYS A 26 -3.26 -10.03 4.53
N ASN A 27 -4.01 -8.96 4.27
CA ASN A 27 -3.50 -7.74 3.64
C ASN A 27 -2.66 -6.93 4.64
N ASP A 28 -1.77 -7.62 5.36
CA ASP A 28 -1.05 -7.04 6.47
C ASP A 28 0.35 -6.67 5.98
N ILE A 29 0.51 -5.37 5.74
CA ILE A 29 1.81 -4.72 5.77
C ILE A 29 2.44 -5.03 7.15
N PRO A 30 3.69 -5.52 7.22
CA PRO A 30 4.29 -5.96 8.46
C PRO A 30 4.47 -4.79 9.45
N ASP A 31 4.11 -4.99 10.72
CA ASP A 31 4.19 -3.96 11.76
C ASP A 31 5.63 -3.65 12.23
N ASP A 32 6.54 -4.60 12.06
CA ASP A 32 7.95 -4.47 12.41
C ASP A 32 8.81 -4.72 11.18
N PRO A 33 8.98 -3.72 10.30
CA PRO A 33 9.73 -3.87 9.06
C PRO A 33 11.24 -3.80 9.28
N ASP A 34 11.98 -4.58 8.49
CA ASP A 34 13.45 -4.54 8.48
C ASP A 34 13.94 -3.24 7.82
N GLU A 35 13.24 -2.82 6.76
CA GLU A 35 13.53 -1.59 6.01
C GLU A 35 12.22 -0.91 5.58
N VAL A 36 12.23 0.43 5.56
CA VAL A 36 11.16 1.24 5.00
C VAL A 36 11.78 2.32 4.12
N ILE A 37 11.29 2.43 2.90
CA ILE A 37 11.69 3.46 1.95
C ILE A 37 10.43 4.24 1.57
N LEU A 38 10.50 5.56 1.71
CA LEU A 38 9.43 6.46 1.31
C LEU A 38 9.84 7.18 0.03
N PHE A 39 9.01 7.04 -1.01
CA PHE A 39 9.20 7.68 -2.30
C PHE A 39 8.19 8.82 -2.45
N SER A 40 8.67 9.92 -3.02
CA SER A 40 7.82 10.94 -3.63
C SER A 40 7.73 10.63 -5.12
N VAL A 41 6.51 10.51 -5.63
CA VAL A 41 6.26 10.15 -7.04
C VAL A 41 5.28 11.12 -7.68
N ASP A 42 5.45 11.39 -8.97
CA ASP A 42 4.53 12.19 -9.77
C ASP A 42 3.71 11.29 -10.70
N GLY A 43 2.48 11.00 -10.27
CA GLY A 43 1.49 10.26 -11.03
C GLY A 43 0.63 11.12 -11.97
N THR A 44 0.84 12.45 -12.07
CA THR A 44 -0.07 13.35 -12.81
C THR A 44 -0.23 12.96 -14.29
N LYS A 45 0.79 12.32 -14.87
CA LYS A 45 0.81 11.90 -16.28
C LYS A 45 0.34 10.46 -16.53
N MET A 46 -0.10 9.73 -15.50
CA MET A 46 -0.50 8.32 -15.66
C MET A 46 -1.71 8.13 -16.58
N HIS A 47 -2.56 9.15 -16.71
CA HIS A 47 -3.70 9.14 -17.63
C HIS A 47 -3.30 9.26 -19.11
N MET A 48 -2.04 9.62 -19.40
CA MET A 48 -1.52 9.75 -20.75
C MET A 48 -0.91 8.43 -21.23
N PRO A 49 -0.96 8.14 -22.55
CA PRO A 49 -0.22 7.03 -23.14
C PRO A 49 1.28 7.12 -22.80
N PRO A 50 1.98 5.99 -22.58
CA PRO A 50 3.40 6.02 -22.20
C PRO A 50 4.29 6.86 -23.13
N ALA A 51 4.01 6.86 -24.44
CA ALA A 51 4.75 7.65 -25.42
C ALA A 51 4.62 9.17 -25.23
N ASP A 52 3.53 9.63 -24.62
CA ASP A 52 3.18 11.05 -24.51
C ASP A 52 3.50 11.63 -23.12
N ARG A 53 3.94 10.81 -22.16
CA ARG A 53 4.27 11.25 -20.79
C ARG A 53 5.52 12.14 -20.74
N GLY A 54 6.36 12.10 -21.77
CA GLY A 54 7.54 12.96 -21.89
C GLY A 54 8.53 12.80 -20.73
N PHE A 55 8.68 11.58 -20.20
CA PHE A 55 9.73 11.26 -19.25
C PHE A 55 11.09 11.29 -19.96
N SER A 56 12.14 11.76 -19.28
CA SER A 56 13.49 11.63 -19.80
C SER A 56 13.91 10.16 -19.84
N LYS A 57 14.88 9.81 -20.70
CA LYS A 57 15.37 8.42 -20.81
C LYS A 57 15.96 7.89 -19.50
N ASP A 58 16.46 8.80 -18.65
CA ASP A 58 17.12 8.48 -17.39
C ASP A 58 16.19 8.64 -16.18
N GLN A 59 14.90 8.92 -16.40
CA GLN A 59 13.92 9.09 -15.33
C GLN A 59 13.65 7.74 -14.64
N GLU A 60 13.93 7.67 -13.33
CA GLU A 60 13.48 6.53 -12.51
C GLU A 60 11.95 6.54 -12.47
N LEU A 61 11.36 5.38 -12.80
CA LEU A 61 9.92 5.15 -12.75
C LEU A 61 9.61 4.11 -11.68
N LEU A 62 8.50 4.31 -10.97
CA LEU A 62 7.95 3.37 -10.02
C LEU A 62 6.43 3.33 -10.21
N TYR A 63 5.89 2.17 -10.60
CA TYR A 63 4.47 1.98 -10.94
C TYR A 63 3.95 3.05 -11.91
N ASP A 64 4.66 3.24 -13.03
CA ASP A 64 4.35 4.21 -14.08
C ASP A 64 4.38 5.70 -13.65
N CYS A 65 4.79 5.99 -12.41
CA CYS A 65 5.00 7.34 -11.89
C CYS A 65 6.47 7.73 -11.96
N ALA A 66 6.75 9.01 -12.24
CA ALA A 66 8.12 9.53 -12.13
C ALA A 66 8.54 9.63 -10.67
N VAL A 67 9.67 9.03 -10.30
CA VAL A 67 10.24 9.20 -8.95
C VAL A 67 10.89 10.58 -8.84
N LEU A 68 10.35 11.42 -7.97
CA LEU A 68 10.91 12.75 -7.66
C LEU A 68 12.07 12.65 -6.67
N GLY A 69 12.07 11.60 -5.86
CA GLY A 69 13.13 11.24 -4.93
C GLY A 69 12.64 10.23 -3.91
N LYS A 70 13.55 9.75 -3.07
CA LYS A 70 13.26 8.74 -2.06
C LYS A 70 14.17 8.90 -0.85
N VAL A 71 13.67 8.45 0.30
CA VAL A 71 14.41 8.43 1.56
C VAL A 71 14.27 7.05 2.21
N VAL A 72 15.40 6.50 2.65
CA VAL A 72 15.44 5.31 3.50
C VAL A 72 15.25 5.77 4.94
N ILE A 73 14.22 5.27 5.62
CA ILE A 73 13.93 5.63 7.01
C ILE A 73 14.83 4.78 7.92
N THR A 74 15.93 5.36 8.38
CA THR A 74 16.96 4.64 9.18
C THR A 74 16.57 4.47 10.64
N ASP A 75 15.81 5.41 11.22
CA ASP A 75 15.34 5.33 12.60
C ASP A 75 14.25 4.25 12.77
N PRO A 76 14.46 3.22 13.61
CA PRO A 76 13.49 2.13 13.77
C PRO A 76 12.13 2.56 14.34
N ALA A 77 12.08 3.60 15.18
CA ALA A 77 10.81 4.08 15.72
C ALA A 77 10.00 4.78 14.63
N LEU A 78 10.65 5.67 13.86
CA LEU A 78 10.06 6.36 12.73
C LEU A 78 9.60 5.40 11.62
N ARG A 79 10.31 4.29 11.38
CA ARG A 79 9.84 3.22 10.47
C ARG A 79 8.49 2.67 10.92
N ARG A 80 8.38 2.29 12.20
CA ARG A 80 7.14 1.74 12.77
C ARG A 80 6.02 2.77 12.73
N ASP A 81 6.31 4.04 13.03
CA ASP A 81 5.30 5.11 13.03
C ASP A 81 4.77 5.40 11.61
N ALA A 82 5.65 5.44 10.61
CA ALA A 82 5.27 5.61 9.21
C ALA A 82 4.36 4.46 8.73
N VAL A 83 4.71 3.21 9.05
CA VAL A 83 3.88 2.05 8.69
C VAL A 83 2.56 2.05 9.47
N ALA A 84 2.61 2.29 10.78
CA ALA A 84 1.43 2.27 11.64
C ALA A 84 0.41 3.36 11.27
N SER A 85 0.88 4.55 10.88
CA SER A 85 0.01 5.65 10.42
C SER A 85 -0.68 5.32 9.10
N VAL A 86 0.03 4.81 8.09
CA VAL A 86 -0.60 4.36 6.83
C VAL A 86 -1.58 3.21 7.07
N LYS A 87 -1.23 2.22 7.90
CA LYS A 87 -2.17 1.16 8.28
C LYS A 87 -3.41 1.70 9.00
N ARG A 88 -3.27 2.77 9.79
CA ARG A 88 -4.41 3.44 10.44
C ARG A 88 -5.29 4.09 9.39
N ASP A 89 -4.74 4.84 8.45
CA ASP A 89 -5.49 5.46 7.36
C ASP A 89 -6.26 4.43 6.54
N ILE A 90 -5.65 3.28 6.24
CA ILE A 90 -6.33 2.18 5.53
C ILE A 90 -7.50 1.61 6.34
N ARG A 91 -7.35 1.48 7.66
CA ARG A 91 -8.41 0.93 8.54
C ARG A 91 -9.56 1.91 8.75
N VAL A 92 -9.25 3.19 8.97
CA VAL A 92 -10.25 4.24 9.19
C VAL A 92 -10.95 4.58 7.86
N GLY A 93 -10.16 4.62 6.79
CA GLY A 93 -10.61 5.03 5.47
C GLY A 93 -11.03 6.50 5.43
N HIS A 94 -11.63 6.87 4.31
CA HIS A 94 -12.23 8.19 4.12
C HIS A 94 -13.65 8.03 3.56
N SER A 95 -14.53 9.01 3.78
CA SER A 95 -15.93 8.92 3.30
C SER A 95 -16.06 8.98 1.78
N ASN A 96 -15.03 9.52 1.10
CA ASN A 96 -14.96 9.67 -0.35
C ASN A 96 -13.80 8.85 -0.90
N GLN A 97 -13.96 8.30 -2.10
CA GLN A 97 -12.89 7.66 -2.88
C GLN A 97 -12.96 8.14 -4.34
N GLY A 98 -11.92 8.83 -4.78
CA GLY A 98 -11.74 9.23 -6.16
C GLY A 98 -11.21 8.08 -7.03
N LYS A 99 -11.49 8.14 -8.32
CA LYS A 99 -10.99 7.16 -9.31
C LYS A 99 -9.65 7.53 -9.93
N CYS A 100 -9.03 8.63 -9.50
CA CYS A 100 -7.77 9.06 -10.09
C CYS A 100 -6.64 8.12 -9.70
N LEU A 101 -5.73 7.90 -10.64
CA LEU A 101 -4.50 7.16 -10.44
C LEU A 101 -3.32 8.16 -10.42
N TYR A 102 -3.47 9.26 -9.68
CA TYR A 102 -2.42 10.27 -9.54
C TYR A 102 -1.66 10.05 -8.24
N PHE A 103 -0.91 8.96 -8.17
CA PHE A 103 -0.16 8.61 -6.97
C PHE A 103 0.89 9.66 -6.67
N ARG A 104 1.06 9.97 -5.38
CA ARG A 104 1.95 11.01 -4.87
C ARG A 104 3.00 10.47 -3.90
N HIS A 105 2.70 9.35 -3.25
CA HIS A 105 3.57 8.69 -2.29
C HIS A 105 3.67 7.20 -2.59
N VAL A 106 4.84 6.60 -2.38
CA VAL A 106 4.96 5.14 -2.25
C VAL A 106 5.67 4.83 -0.95
N LEU A 107 5.01 4.07 -0.08
CA LEU A 107 5.64 3.52 1.11
C LEU A 107 6.02 2.06 0.83
N ARG A 108 7.31 1.82 0.57
CA ARG A 108 7.86 0.47 0.43
C ARG A 108 8.28 -0.03 1.80
N VAL A 109 7.76 -1.19 2.16
CA VAL A 109 8.00 -1.87 3.43
C VAL A 109 8.62 -3.22 3.14
N VAL A 110 9.77 -3.52 3.74
CA VAL A 110 10.50 -4.79 3.54
C VAL A 110 10.56 -5.57 4.84
N LYS A 111 10.21 -6.86 4.79
CA LYS A 111 10.35 -7.79 5.91
C LYS A 111 10.72 -9.18 5.41
N GLY A 112 11.81 -9.75 5.92
CA GLY A 112 12.23 -11.11 5.58
C GLY A 112 12.43 -11.32 4.07
N GLY A 113 12.96 -10.32 3.37
CA GLY A 113 13.18 -10.35 1.91
C GLY A 113 11.93 -10.20 1.05
N ARG A 114 10.76 -9.93 1.65
CA ARG A 114 9.51 -9.61 0.94
C ARG A 114 9.27 -8.10 0.94
N SER A 115 8.76 -7.55 -0.16
CA SER A 115 8.41 -6.12 -0.24
C SER A 115 6.90 -5.90 -0.39
N TYR A 116 6.43 -4.82 0.22
CA TYR A 116 5.05 -4.36 0.21
C TYR A 116 5.07 -2.88 -0.11
N ASP A 117 4.56 -2.51 -1.27
CA ASP A 117 4.53 -1.13 -1.70
C ASP A 117 3.08 -0.64 -1.63
N VAL A 118 2.86 0.34 -0.76
CA VAL A 118 1.59 1.07 -0.67
C VAL A 118 1.73 2.32 -1.51
N VAL A 119 1.07 2.34 -2.66
CA VAL A 119 1.12 3.43 -3.63
C VAL A 119 -0.12 4.30 -3.37
N ILE A 120 0.07 5.53 -2.89
CA ILE A 120 -0.99 6.32 -2.24
C ILE A 120 -1.27 7.61 -3.02
N CYS A 121 -2.56 7.90 -3.18
CA CYS A 121 -3.08 9.20 -3.58
C CYS A 121 -4.01 9.74 -2.48
N PHE A 122 -3.49 10.59 -1.59
CA PHE A 122 -4.29 11.17 -0.52
C PHE A 122 -5.37 12.14 -1.02
N GLU A 123 -5.17 12.79 -2.17
CA GLU A 123 -6.18 13.68 -2.76
C GLU A 123 -7.43 12.92 -3.19
N CYS A 124 -7.24 11.69 -3.66
CA CYS A 124 -8.33 10.82 -4.11
C CYS A 124 -8.71 9.77 -3.07
N HIS A 125 -8.07 9.78 -1.89
CA HIS A 125 -8.27 8.77 -0.86
C HIS A 125 -8.19 7.35 -1.42
N ASN A 126 -7.26 7.11 -2.34
CA ASN A 126 -7.10 5.84 -3.01
C ASN A 126 -5.67 5.31 -2.84
N TYR A 127 -5.51 4.00 -2.87
CA TYR A 127 -4.21 3.36 -2.83
C TYR A 127 -4.19 2.03 -3.57
N GLU A 128 -3.01 1.64 -4.01
CA GLU A 128 -2.70 0.29 -4.48
C GLU A 128 -1.73 -0.38 -3.52
N LEU A 129 -1.89 -1.70 -3.35
CA LEU A 129 -0.96 -2.54 -2.62
C LEU A 129 -0.30 -3.52 -3.58
N HIS A 130 1.00 -3.38 -3.76
CA HIS A 130 1.83 -4.28 -4.56
C HIS A 130 2.71 -5.13 -3.66
N ARG A 131 2.89 -6.40 -4.02
CA ARG A 131 3.73 -7.35 -3.28
C ARG A 131 4.86 -7.80 -4.18
N ASP A 132 6.09 -7.64 -3.71
CA ASP A 132 7.31 -8.07 -4.39
C ASP A 132 7.40 -7.53 -5.83
N GLY A 133 6.97 -6.27 -6.03
CA GLY A 133 6.92 -5.62 -7.33
C GLY A 133 5.84 -6.13 -8.28
N GLY A 134 5.00 -7.08 -7.86
CA GLY A 134 3.89 -7.61 -8.64
C GLY A 134 2.77 -6.59 -8.86
N PRO A 135 1.78 -6.92 -9.72
CA PRO A 135 0.64 -6.04 -9.96
C PRO A 135 -0.21 -5.89 -8.70
N HIS A 136 -0.93 -4.77 -8.61
CA HIS A 136 -2.02 -4.63 -7.65
C HIS A 136 -3.12 -5.65 -7.96
N VAL A 137 -3.65 -6.32 -6.94
CA VAL A 137 -4.73 -7.30 -7.08
C VAL A 137 -5.85 -6.99 -6.10
N GLY A 138 -7.07 -6.89 -6.62
CA GLY A 138 -8.29 -6.74 -5.84
C GLY A 138 -8.83 -5.31 -5.85
N LEU A 139 -9.80 -5.07 -4.96
CA LEU A 139 -10.35 -3.75 -4.69
C LEU A 139 -9.76 -3.24 -3.37
N THR A 140 -9.39 -1.97 -3.33
CA THR A 140 -8.96 -1.29 -2.10
C THR A 140 -10.09 -0.40 -1.57
N PRO A 141 -10.37 -0.43 -0.26
CA PRO A 141 -11.22 0.58 0.36
C PRO A 141 -10.56 1.96 0.26
N PRO A 142 -11.30 3.06 0.49
CA PRO A 142 -10.68 4.37 0.62
C PRO A 142 -9.63 4.38 1.73
N ILE A 143 -8.61 5.22 1.58
CA ILE A 143 -7.59 5.49 2.59
C ILE A 143 -7.82 6.87 3.20
N GLY A 144 -7.69 6.97 4.52
CA GLY A 144 -7.61 8.26 5.23
C GLY A 144 -6.39 9.07 4.81
N ASP A 145 -6.20 10.23 5.43
CA ASP A 145 -5.11 11.14 5.11
C ASP A 145 -4.35 11.67 6.35
N GLU A 146 -4.55 11.05 7.52
CA GLU A 146 -3.89 11.47 8.76
C GLU A 146 -2.37 11.22 8.72
N SER A 147 -1.91 10.23 7.93
CA SER A 147 -0.47 9.98 7.75
C SER A 147 0.23 10.97 6.82
N LYS A 148 -0.52 11.69 5.97
CA LYS A 148 0.05 12.61 4.96
C LYS A 148 1.02 13.65 5.56
N PRO A 149 0.70 14.35 6.66
CA PRO A 149 1.64 15.31 7.26
C PRO A 149 2.95 14.67 7.72
N LEU A 150 2.91 13.47 8.31
CA LEU A 150 4.10 12.74 8.73
C LEU A 150 4.97 12.35 7.53
N LEU A 151 4.36 11.75 6.50
CA LEU A 151 5.09 11.33 5.29
C LEU A 151 5.71 12.53 4.56
N ASN A 152 4.95 13.63 4.43
CA ASN A 152 5.46 14.87 3.85
C ASN A 152 6.62 15.45 4.67
N LYS A 153 6.54 15.40 6.00
CA LYS A 153 7.62 15.86 6.87
C LYS A 153 8.89 15.03 6.66
N ILE A 154 8.77 13.70 6.61
CA ILE A 154 9.91 12.79 6.37
C ILE A 154 10.60 13.11 5.04
N LEU A 155 9.83 13.31 3.96
CA LEU A 155 10.36 13.70 2.65
C LEU A 155 11.05 15.07 2.70
N SER A 156 10.38 16.06 3.29
CA SER A 156 10.87 17.44 3.41
C SER A 156 12.16 17.52 4.23
N ASP A 157 12.24 16.84 5.37
CA ASP A 157 13.43 16.80 6.23
C ASP A 157 14.63 16.18 5.49
N ALA A 158 14.38 15.27 4.53
CA ALA A 158 15.39 14.63 3.70
C ALA A 158 15.73 15.43 2.42
N GLY A 159 15.12 16.61 2.21
CA GLY A 159 15.30 17.40 1.00
C GLY A 159 14.68 16.77 -0.26
N VAL A 160 13.77 15.80 -0.09
CA VAL A 160 13.05 15.18 -1.20
C VAL A 160 11.88 16.07 -1.61
N PRO A 161 11.74 16.45 -2.89
CA PRO A 161 10.59 17.22 -3.36
C PRO A 161 9.28 16.49 -3.08
N ILE A 162 8.29 17.19 -2.55
CA ILE A 162 6.94 16.67 -2.40
C ILE A 162 6.22 16.84 -3.73
N ALA A 163 5.58 15.78 -4.22
CA ALA A 163 4.75 15.85 -5.41
C ALA A 163 3.67 16.94 -5.27
N PRO A 164 3.31 17.65 -6.36
CA PRO A 164 2.41 18.81 -6.32
C PRO A 164 0.94 18.40 -6.13
#